data_AF-A0A7T5UMF2-F1
#
_entry.id   AF-A0A7T5UMF2-F1
#
_cell.length_a   1.000
_cell.length_b   1.000
_cell.length_c   1.000
_cell.angle_alpha   90.00
_cell.angle_beta   90.00
_cell.angle_gamma   90.00
#
_symmetry.space_group_name_H-M   'P 1'
#
loop_
_entity.id
_entity.type
_entity.pdbx_description
1 polymer ?
#
loop_
_entity_poly.entity_id
_entity_poly.type
_entity_poly.pdbx_seq_one_letter_code
_entity_poly.pdbx_strand_id
1 'polypeptide(L)' 'MPDLNTILLPQFLLKSFFLIILFLYAVFTFVVFHQTRVMNKVIQETHSSTFLAFITGFNLIAAISLFIYALVIL' A
#
# COMPACT_ATOMS: atom_id res chain seq x y z
N MET A 1 -39.06 8.44 0.77
CA MET A 1 -37.92 7.84 1.51
C MET A 1 -36.94 7.36 0.45
N PRO A 2 -35.65 7.72 0.51
CA PRO A 2 -34.66 7.16 -0.42
C PRO A 2 -34.62 5.64 -0.27
N ASP A 3 -34.71 4.92 -1.38
CA ASP A 3 -34.62 3.47 -1.39
C ASP A 3 -33.28 3.02 -0.81
N LEU A 4 -33.29 2.01 0.05
CA LEU A 4 -32.09 1.46 0.69
C LEU A 4 -30.98 1.14 -0.34
N ASN A 5 -31.36 0.70 -1.55
CA ASN A 5 -30.45 0.45 -2.66
C ASN A 5 -29.75 1.71 -3.19
N THR A 6 -30.40 2.87 -3.16
CA THR A 6 -29.78 4.14 -3.60
C THR A 6 -28.72 4.65 -2.63
N ILE A 7 -28.73 4.19 -1.37
CA ILE A 7 -27.77 4.59 -0.34
C ILE A 7 -26.63 3.57 -0.21
N LEU A 8 -26.95 2.27 -0.23
CA LEU A 8 -25.96 1.20 0.01
C LEU A 8 -25.04 0.97 -1.19
N LEU A 9 -25.57 1.06 -2.41
CA LEU A 9 -24.84 0.72 -3.64
C LEU A 9 -23.69 1.70 -3.94
N PRO A 10 -23.84 3.04 -3.76
CA PRO A 10 -22.73 3.98 -3.86
C PRO A 10 -21.66 3.78 -2.79
N GLN A 11 -22.05 3.45 -1.55
CA GLN A 11 -21.09 3.21 -0.46
C GLN A 11 -20.27 1.95 -0.71
N PHE A 12 -20.92 0.88 -1.17
CA PHE A 12 -20.24 -0.35 -1.53
C PHE A 12 -19.25 -0.13 -2.68
N LEU A 13 -19.67 0.53 -3.77
CA LEU A 13 -18.80 0.85 -4.91
C LEU A 13 -17.59 1.70 -4.49
N LEU A 14 -17.79 2.71 -3.63
CA LEU A 14 -16.71 3.55 -3.15
C LEU A 14 -15.68 2.76 -2.33
N LYS A 15 -16.14 1.89 -1.43
CA LYS A 15 -15.24 1.02 -0.65
C LYS A 15 -14.49 0.03 -1.54
N SER A 16 -15.16 -0.59 -2.52
CA SER A 16 -14.51 -1.50 -3.48
C SER A 16 -13.46 -0.78 -4.32
N PHE A 17 -13.75 0.44 -4.79
CA PHE A 17 -12.79 1.25 -5.53
C PHE A 17 -11.56 1.62 -4.68
N PHE A 18 -11.78 2.00 -3.42
CA PHE A 18 -10.69 2.27 -2.49
C PHE A 18 -9.82 1.03 -2.23
N LEU A 19 -10.43 -0.16 -2.16
CA LEU A 19 -9.71 -1.42 -2.00
C LEU A 19 -8.77 -1.70 -3.19
N ILE A 20 -9.21 -1.41 -4.41
CA ILE A 20 -8.38 -1.54 -5.62
C ILE A 20 -7.20 -0.57 -5.56
N ILE A 21 -7.43 0.67 -5.16
CA ILE A 21 -6.35 1.67 -5.00
C ILE A 21 -5.33 1.19 -3.97
N LEU A 22 -5.78 0.68 -2.82
CA LEU A 22 -4.88 0.16 -1.78
C LEU A 22 -4.08 -1.05 -2.25
N PHE A 23 -4.69 -1.93 -3.05
CA PHE A 23 -3.98 -3.05 -3.66
C PHE A 23 -2.85 -2.55 -4.57
N LEU A 24 -3.15 -1.58 -5.45
CA LEU A 24 -2.16 -0.98 -6.33
C LEU A 24 -1.06 -0.26 -5.53
N TYR A 25 -1.41 0.43 -4.44
CA TYR A 25 -0.46 1.06 -3.55
C TYR A 25 0.47 0.05 -2.85
N ALA A 26 -0.05 -1.10 -2.42
CA ALA A 26 0.75 -2.18 -1.83
C ALA A 26 1.75 -2.75 -2.86
N VAL A 27 1.29 -3.02 -4.09
CA VAL A 27 2.15 -3.49 -5.20
C VAL A 27 3.22 -2.43 -5.53
N PHE A 28 2.84 -1.16 -5.63
CA PHE A 28 3.77 -0.06 -5.87
C PHE A 28 4.85 0.02 -4.79
N THR A 29 4.44 -0.05 -3.51
CA THR A 29 5.36 -0.01 -2.37
C THR A 29 6.32 -1.19 -2.38
N PHE A 30 5.86 -2.39 -2.78
CA PHE A 30 6.72 -3.55 -2.97
C PHE A 30 7.76 -3.34 -4.07
N VAL A 31 7.37 -2.76 -5.21
CA VAL A 31 8.29 -2.44 -6.31
C VAL A 31 9.34 -1.43 -5.86
N VAL A 32 8.94 -0.36 -5.17
CA VAL A 32 9.87 0.64 -4.62
C VAL A 32 10.84 0.00 -3.63
N PHE A 33 10.36 -0.86 -2.72
CA PHE A 33 11.23 -1.59 -1.80
C PHE A 33 12.27 -2.45 -2.53
N HIS A 34 11.86 -3.18 -3.57
CA HIS A 34 12.78 -3.96 -4.39
C HIS A 34 13.82 -3.07 -5.09
N GLN A 35 13.39 -1.94 -5.65
CA GLN A 35 14.29 -0.97 -6.28
C GLN A 35 15.29 -0.37 -5.29
N THR A 36 14.86 0.07 -4.11
CA THR A 36 15.76 0.58 -3.07
C THR A 36 16.77 -0.48 -2.63
N ARG A 37 16.33 -1.74 -2.48
CA ARG A 37 17.22 -2.84 -2.11
C ARG A 37 18.25 -3.16 -3.21
N VAL A 38 17.83 -3.17 -4.48
CA VAL A 38 18.74 -3.40 -5.61
C VAL A 38 19.71 -2.23 -5.76
N MET A 39 19.23 -0.98 -5.65
CA MET A 39 20.06 0.22 -5.72
C MET A 39 21.13 0.22 -4.62
N ASN A 40 20.75 -0.05 -3.37
CA ASN A 40 21.70 -0.17 -2.25
C ASN A 40 22.71 -1.31 -2.42
N LYS A 41 22.39 -2.34 -3.21
CA LYS A 41 23.30 -3.45 -3.50
C LYS A 41 24.28 -3.12 -4.63
N VAL A 42 23.83 -2.41 -5.65
CA VAL A 42 24.63 -2.04 -6.83
C VAL A 42 25.56 -0.88 -6.53
N ILE A 43 25.05 0.12 -5.81
CA ILE A 43 25.82 1.25 -5.35
C ILE A 43 26.56 0.79 -4.09
N GLN A 44 27.76 0.22 -4.25
CA GLN A 44 28.71 -0.05 -3.16
C GLN A 44 29.22 1.25 -2.51
N GLU A 45 28.35 2.24 -2.30
CA GLU A 45 28.71 3.36 -1.47
C GLU A 45 28.73 2.89 -0.02
N THR A 46 29.87 3.12 0.62
CA THR A 46 30.22 2.84 2.01
C THR A 46 29.16 3.32 3.02
N HIS A 47 28.17 4.11 2.58
CA HIS A 47 27.04 4.61 3.34
C HIS A 47 25.68 4.38 2.65
N SER A 48 25.45 3.20 2.04
CA SER A 48 24.08 2.73 1.82
C SER A 48 23.33 2.83 3.16
N SER A 49 22.51 3.86 3.29
CA SER A 49 21.91 4.25 4.55
C SER A 49 20.92 3.18 4.97
N THR A 50 21.34 2.31 5.91
CA THR A 50 20.49 1.31 6.57
C THR A 50 19.14 1.90 7.02
N PHE A 51 19.14 3.20 7.35
CA PHE A 51 17.96 3.98 7.65
C PHE A 51 16.96 4.08 6.48
N LEU A 52 17.42 4.30 5.24
CA LEU A 52 16.56 4.32 4.06
C LEU A 52 15.95 2.94 3.81
N ALA A 53 16.73 1.86 3.93
CA ALA A 53 16.22 0.50 3.81
C ALA A 53 15.16 0.19 4.89
N PHE A 54 15.39 0.65 6.13
CA PHE A 54 14.44 0.50 7.24
C PHE A 54 13.14 1.27 7.00
N ILE A 55 13.19 2.54 6.59
CA ILE A 55 12.00 3.34 6.25
C ILE A 55 11.20 2.68 5.12
N THR A 56 11.89 2.20 4.08
CA THR A 56 11.21 1.58 2.93
C THR A 56 10.55 0.26 3.34
N GLY A 57 11.20 -0.53 4.20
CA GLY A 57 10.62 -1.74 4.78
C GLY A 57 9.41 -1.46 5.70
N PHE A 58 9.49 -0.42 6.54
CA PHE A 58 8.37 0.00 7.39
C PHE A 58 7.17 0.44 6.55
N ASN A 59 7.40 1.22 5.48
CA ASN A 59 6.34 1.60 4.55
C ASN A 59 5.66 0.40 3.88
N LEU A 60 6.41 -0.65 3.54
CA LEU A 60 5.83 -1.88 3.00
C LEU A 60 4.91 -2.58 4.01
N ILE A 61 5.36 -2.70 5.27
CA ILE A 61 4.55 -3.29 6.35
C ILE A 61 3.29 -2.45 6.60
N ALA A 62 3.42 -1.12 6.63
CA ALA A 62 2.30 -0.20 6.80
C ALA A 62 1.29 -0.30 5.64
N ALA A 63 1.76 -0.38 4.39
CA ALA A 63 0.92 -0.53 3.21
C ALA A 63 0.12 -1.84 3.23
N ILE A 64 0.77 -2.96 3.60
CA ILE A 64 0.10 -4.27 3.75
C ILE A 64 -0.92 -4.22 4.89
N SER A 65 -0.55 -3.62 6.02
CA SER A 65 -1.44 -3.49 7.19
C SER A 65 -2.69 -2.66 6.85
N LEU A 66 -2.51 -1.55 6.12
CA LEU A 66 -3.60 -0.70 5.66
C LEU A 66 -4.53 -1.43 4.68
N PHE A 67 -3.97 -2.25 3.79
CA PHE A 67 -4.74 -3.09 2.87
C PHE A 67 -5.57 -4.14 3.61
N ILE A 68 -4.98 -4.86 4.57
CA ILE A 68 -5.69 -5.85 5.40
C ILE A 68 -6.79 -5.17 6.23
N TYR A 69 -6.51 -4.01 6.83
CA TYR A 69 -7.51 -3.24 7.57
C TYR A 69 -8.70 -2.85 6.69
N ALA A 70 -8.44 -2.36 5.48
CA ALA A 70 -9.49 -2.01 4.53
C ALA A 70 -10.32 -3.22 4.08
N LEU A 71 -9.72 -4.41 3.96
CA LEU A 71 -10.44 -5.67 3.70
C LEU A 71 -11.40 -6.04 4.82
N VAL A 72 -11.03 -5.78 6.09
CA VAL A 72 -11.88 -6.10 7.25
C VAL A 72 -13.08 -5.15 7.37
N ILE A 73 -12.96 -3.91 6.88
CA ILE A 73 -14.02 -2.88 6.94
C ILE A 73 -14.97 -2.93 5.74
N LEU A 74 -14.54 -3.51 4.63
CA LEU A 74 -15.37 -3.71 3.45
C LEU A 74 -16.54 -4.63 3.78
#